data_AF-A0A0C2XCY8-F1
#
_entry.id   AF-A0A0C2XCY8-F1
#
_cell.length_a   1.000
_cell.length_b   1.000
_cell.length_c   1.000
_cell.angle_alpha   90.00
_cell.angle_beta   90.00
_cell.angle_gamma   90.00
#
_symmetry.space_group_name_H-M   'P 1'
#
loop_
_entity.id
_entity.type
_entity.pdbx_description
1 polymer ?
#
loop_
_entity_poly.entity_id
_entity_poly.type
_entity_poly.pdbx_seq_one_letter_code
_entity_poly.pdbx_strand_id
1 'polypeptide(L)'
;KIWDAATGTPISTIPGHRSAKLAFSSGSSRVAAALSDGSIRLWDSGNAELKTSIFDEFEGRGQLEFSPSGTRLAYSSTNGIVKLRDGISGEFIADLQCGLRRDLYFTFSDDGSQIASLSRAHGLKLWNSESGKLAILFHIYPQSRQCHTETVTALGFGPDDRLFASGSGDGTIKLWSGGNGALYGTLQ
;
A
#
# COMPACT_ATOMS: atom_id res chain seq x y z
N LYS A 1 -15.08 17.07 -5.37
CA LYS A 1 -15.58 18.16 -4.50
C LYS A 1 -15.22 17.80 -3.07
N ILE A 2 -14.70 18.74 -2.30
CA ILE A 2 -14.43 18.61 -0.86
C ILE A 2 -15.56 19.28 -0.12
N TRP A 3 -16.11 18.58 0.86
CA TRP A 3 -17.23 19.02 1.67
C TRP A 3 -16.85 18.91 3.14
N ASP A 4 -17.35 19.84 3.93
CA ASP A 4 -17.30 19.75 5.38
C ASP A 4 -18.31 18.69 5.82
N ALA A 5 -17.85 17.65 6.51
CA ALA A 5 -18.69 16.52 6.88
C ALA A 5 -19.72 16.86 7.99
N ALA A 6 -19.43 17.86 8.83
CA ALA A 6 -20.28 18.24 9.95
C ALA A 6 -21.44 19.14 9.50
N THR A 7 -21.18 20.03 8.55
CA THR A 7 -22.12 21.06 8.09
C THR A 7 -22.73 20.72 6.73
N GLY A 8 -22.15 19.77 5.98
CA GLY A 8 -22.55 19.46 4.62
C GLY A 8 -22.29 20.60 3.63
N THR A 9 -21.46 21.58 4.00
CA THR A 9 -21.16 22.72 3.15
C THR A 9 -19.99 22.42 2.20
N PRO A 10 -20.02 22.90 0.95
CA PRO A 10 -18.92 22.69 0.03
C PRO A 10 -17.74 23.58 0.44
N ILE A 11 -16.60 22.97 0.76
CA ILE A 11 -15.34 23.67 1.04
C ILE A 11 -14.69 24.09 -0.29
N SER A 12 -14.61 23.17 -1.25
CA SER A 12 -13.99 23.43 -2.54
C SER A 12 -14.43 22.48 -3.64
N THR A 13 -14.43 22.96 -4.88
CA THR A 13 -14.61 22.12 -6.07
C THR A 13 -13.28 22.02 -6.81
N ILE A 14 -12.67 20.84 -6.76
CA ILE A 14 -11.52 20.49 -7.60
C ILE A 14 -12.05 20.35 -9.06
N PRO A 15 -11.75 21.30 -9.97
CA PRO A 15 -12.34 21.32 -11.30
C PRO A 15 -11.70 20.28 -12.22
N GLY A 16 -12.46 19.78 -13.20
CA GLY A 16 -11.89 19.18 -14.42
C GLY A 16 -11.53 17.69 -14.39
N HIS A 17 -11.70 16.96 -13.28
CA HIS A 17 -11.15 15.60 -13.20
C HIS A 17 -12.15 14.57 -12.66
N ARG A 18 -12.26 13.43 -13.36
CA ARG A 18 -12.88 12.20 -12.83
C ARG A 18 -11.81 11.51 -11.97
N SER A 19 -12.03 11.40 -10.67
CA SER A 19 -11.17 10.60 -9.81
C SER A 19 -11.46 9.11 -10.02
N ALA A 20 -10.42 8.31 -10.18
CA ALA A 20 -10.51 6.85 -10.16
C ALA A 20 -10.42 6.29 -8.73
N LYS A 21 -9.64 6.91 -7.85
CA LYS A 21 -9.49 6.52 -6.43
C LYS A 21 -9.28 7.74 -5.54
N LEU A 22 -9.68 7.61 -4.28
CA LEU A 22 -9.52 8.62 -3.23
C LEU A 22 -8.98 7.95 -1.96
N ALA A 23 -8.15 8.68 -1.21
CA ALA A 23 -7.66 8.27 0.10
C ALA A 23 -7.63 9.47 1.04
N PHE A 24 -7.89 9.22 2.32
CA PHE A 24 -7.80 10.23 3.40
C PHE A 24 -6.67 9.83 4.34
N SER A 25 -5.92 10.82 4.84
CA SER A 25 -5.00 10.58 5.95
C SER A 25 -5.75 10.36 7.27
N SER A 26 -5.05 9.84 8.26
CA SER A 26 -5.56 9.78 9.64
C SER A 26 -5.91 11.16 10.18
N GLY A 27 -7.10 11.28 10.78
CA GLY A 27 -7.65 12.58 11.20
C GLY A 27 -8.17 13.44 10.04
N SER A 28 -8.18 12.90 8.81
CA SER A 28 -8.75 13.53 7.61
C SER A 28 -8.18 14.91 7.28
N SER A 29 -6.94 15.19 7.69
CA SER A 29 -6.23 16.46 7.42
C SER A 29 -5.70 16.57 5.99
N ARG A 30 -5.60 15.44 5.27
CA ARG A 30 -5.14 15.36 3.88
C ARG A 30 -6.03 14.46 3.05
N VAL A 31 -6.09 14.78 1.76
CA VAL A 31 -6.78 13.98 0.75
C VAL A 31 -5.81 13.72 -0.40
N ALA A 32 -5.73 12.47 -0.83
CA ALA A 32 -5.08 12.10 -2.08
C ALA A 32 -6.14 11.62 -3.08
N ALA A 33 -5.97 11.97 -4.34
CA ALA A 33 -6.80 11.48 -5.43
C ALA A 33 -5.93 10.99 -6.57
N ALA A 34 -6.28 9.81 -7.08
CA ALA A 34 -5.79 9.32 -8.34
C ALA A 34 -6.80 9.65 -9.43
N LEU A 35 -6.36 10.36 -10.45
CA LEU A 35 -7.22 10.93 -11.48
C LEU A 35 -7.15 10.10 -12.76
N SER A 36 -8.21 10.18 -13.57
CA SER A 36 -8.28 9.46 -14.86
C SER A 36 -7.25 9.92 -15.89
N ASP A 37 -6.62 11.07 -15.67
CA ASP A 37 -5.50 11.56 -16.47
C ASP A 37 -4.15 10.93 -16.07
N GLY A 38 -4.14 10.01 -15.11
CA GLY A 38 -2.94 9.34 -14.62
C GLY A 38 -2.18 10.11 -13.55
N SER A 39 -2.66 11.29 -13.14
CA SER A 39 -2.04 12.05 -12.07
C SER A 39 -2.52 11.62 -10.68
N ILE A 40 -1.60 11.65 -9.72
CA ILE A 40 -1.87 11.59 -8.29
C ILE A 40 -1.72 13.00 -7.73
N ARG A 41 -2.73 13.48 -7.01
CA ARG A 41 -2.71 14.79 -6.39
C ARG A 41 -2.98 14.68 -4.90
N LEU A 42 -2.31 15.54 -4.14
CA LEU A 42 -2.39 15.61 -2.69
C LEU A 42 -2.84 17.02 -2.28
N TRP A 43 -3.87 17.10 -1.44
CA TRP A 43 -4.40 18.35 -0.91
C TRP A 43 -4.43 18.34 0.60
N ASP A 44 -4.30 19.53 1.17
CA ASP A 44 -4.74 19.80 2.53
C ASP A 44 -6.27 19.90 2.57
N SER A 45 -6.90 19.17 3.48
CA SER A 45 -8.37 19.08 3.51
C SER A 45 -9.03 20.32 4.10
N GLY A 46 -8.34 21.05 4.99
CA GLY A 46 -8.92 22.16 5.74
C GLY A 46 -9.09 23.42 4.89
N ASN A 47 -8.20 23.63 3.92
CA ASN A 47 -8.22 24.78 3.03
C ASN A 47 -8.28 24.43 1.53
N ALA A 48 -8.33 23.13 1.19
CA ALA A 48 -8.31 22.61 -0.18
C ALA A 48 -7.10 23.04 -1.02
N GLU A 49 -5.98 23.39 -0.37
CA GLU A 49 -4.75 23.77 -1.04
C GLU A 49 -4.05 22.54 -1.64
N LEU A 50 -3.70 22.62 -2.93
CA LEU A 50 -2.93 21.58 -3.62
C LEU A 50 -1.49 21.61 -3.12
N LYS A 51 -1.04 20.53 -2.49
CA LYS A 51 0.35 20.36 -2.01
C LYS A 51 1.26 19.83 -3.11
N THR A 52 0.81 18.79 -3.82
CA THR A 52 1.58 18.24 -4.93
C THR A 52 0.66 17.65 -6.02
N SER A 53 1.18 17.62 -7.24
CA SER A 53 0.58 16.96 -8.38
C SER A 53 1.67 16.18 -9.12
N ILE A 54 1.54 14.85 -9.10
CA ILE A 54 2.51 13.92 -9.64
C ILE A 54 1.87 13.23 -10.84
N PHE A 55 2.52 13.28 -12.00
CA PHE A 55 2.11 12.47 -13.14
C PHE A 55 2.89 11.16 -13.10
N ASP A 56 2.19 10.04 -12.92
CA ASP A 56 2.82 8.71 -12.75
C ASP A 56 1.98 7.61 -13.43
N GLU A 57 1.24 8.00 -14.48
CA GLU A 57 0.40 7.11 -15.29
C GLU A 57 -0.50 6.18 -14.46
N PHE A 58 -1.07 6.67 -13.37
CA PHE A 58 -1.93 5.85 -12.53
C PHE A 58 -3.09 5.24 -13.34
N GLU A 59 -3.29 3.93 -13.18
CA GLU A 59 -4.42 3.24 -13.78
C GLU A 59 -5.56 3.05 -12.78
N GLY A 60 -6.80 3.22 -13.24
CA GLY A 60 -7.97 3.23 -12.37
C GLY A 60 -8.24 1.97 -11.53
N ARG A 61 -7.53 0.86 -11.76
CA ARG A 61 -7.59 -0.35 -10.92
C ARG A 61 -6.59 -0.36 -9.77
N GLY A 62 -5.66 0.58 -9.72
CA GLY A 62 -4.62 0.65 -8.71
C GLY A 62 -5.15 0.94 -7.30
N GLN A 63 -4.30 0.68 -6.31
CA GLN A 63 -4.52 1.10 -4.91
C GLN A 63 -3.85 2.45 -4.67
N LEU A 64 -4.47 3.24 -3.77
CA LEU A 64 -3.98 4.51 -3.26
C LEU A 64 -4.34 4.54 -1.77
N GLU A 65 -3.36 4.65 -0.89
CA GLU A 65 -3.56 4.50 0.56
C GLU A 65 -2.56 5.37 1.33
N PHE A 66 -3.02 5.98 2.42
CA PHE A 66 -2.14 6.59 3.42
C PHE A 66 -1.77 5.56 4.49
N SER A 67 -0.59 5.67 5.10
CA SER A 67 -0.32 4.94 6.33
C SER A 67 -1.33 5.31 7.43
N PRO A 68 -1.53 4.46 8.45
CA PRO A 68 -2.41 4.77 9.59
C PRO A 68 -2.05 6.06 10.34
N SER A 69 -0.80 6.51 10.25
CA SER A 69 -0.32 7.78 10.80
C SER A 69 -0.48 8.97 9.84
N GLY A 70 -0.83 8.73 8.57
CA GLY A 70 -0.90 9.74 7.51
C GLY A 70 0.46 10.26 7.04
N THR A 71 1.58 9.81 7.62
CA THR A 71 2.93 10.29 7.28
C THR A 71 3.47 9.68 5.99
N ARG A 72 2.83 8.64 5.45
CA ARG A 72 3.19 8.02 4.17
C ARG A 72 1.99 7.96 3.25
N LEU A 73 2.26 8.05 1.97
CA LEU A 73 1.31 7.83 0.89
C LEU A 73 1.89 6.78 -0.05
N ALA A 74 1.14 5.72 -0.33
CA ALA A 74 1.52 4.68 -1.27
C ALA A 74 0.48 4.54 -2.38
N TYR A 75 0.95 4.27 -3.59
CA TYR A 75 0.08 3.96 -4.71
C TYR A 75 0.74 3.01 -5.70
N SER A 76 -0.07 2.20 -6.38
CA SER A 76 0.42 1.26 -7.40
C SER A 76 0.53 1.95 -8.77
N SER A 77 1.65 1.78 -9.46
CA SER A 77 1.86 2.22 -10.84
C SER A 77 1.52 1.11 -11.87
N THR A 78 1.47 1.50 -13.15
CA THR A 78 1.25 0.60 -14.30
C THR A 78 2.28 -0.52 -14.44
N ASN A 79 3.50 -0.31 -13.96
CA ASN A 79 4.60 -1.27 -14.12
C ASN A 79 4.77 -2.22 -12.92
N GLY A 80 3.80 -2.30 -12.01
CA GLY A 80 3.84 -3.20 -10.85
C GLY A 80 4.79 -2.76 -9.74
N ILE A 81 5.12 -1.46 -9.73
CA ILE A 81 5.85 -0.80 -8.66
C ILE A 81 4.83 -0.18 -7.69
N VAL A 82 5.09 -0.29 -6.39
CA VAL A 82 4.40 0.54 -5.41
C VAL A 82 5.26 1.77 -5.17
N LYS A 83 4.71 2.94 -5.47
CA LYS A 83 5.33 4.24 -5.28
C LYS A 83 5.10 4.67 -3.85
N LEU A 84 6.17 4.96 -3.13
CA LEU A 84 6.13 5.41 -1.75
C LEU A 84 6.55 6.88 -1.67
N ARG A 85 5.69 7.69 -1.07
CA ARG A 85 5.85 9.12 -0.91
C ARG A 85 5.68 9.53 0.55
N ASP A 86 6.23 10.69 0.88
CA ASP A 86 5.89 11.38 2.11
C ASP A 86 4.41 11.82 2.05
N GLY A 87 3.63 11.48 3.07
CA GLY A 87 2.19 11.76 3.12
C GLY A 87 1.84 13.23 3.35
N ILE A 88 2.84 14.04 3.75
CA ILE A 88 2.70 15.46 4.05
C ILE A 88 3.12 16.28 2.83
N SER A 89 4.37 16.18 2.40
CA SER A 89 4.92 16.95 1.28
C SER A 89 4.58 16.33 -0.08
N GLY A 90 4.36 15.01 -0.14
CA GLY A 90 4.25 14.26 -1.39
C GLY A 90 5.60 13.96 -2.04
N GLU A 91 6.71 14.23 -1.35
CA GLU A 91 8.05 13.97 -1.86
C GLU A 91 8.32 12.49 -2.08
N PHE A 92 9.24 12.20 -2.99
CA PHE A 92 9.68 10.84 -3.28
C PHE A 92 10.39 10.21 -2.07
N ILE A 93 10.03 8.99 -1.73
CA ILE A 93 10.79 8.15 -0.79
C ILE A 93 11.41 6.98 -1.54
N ALA A 94 10.59 6.15 -2.19
CA ALA A 94 11.07 4.94 -2.86
C ALA A 94 10.12 4.40 -3.93
N ASP A 95 10.70 3.64 -4.85
CA ASP A 95 10.01 2.76 -5.79
C ASP A 95 10.15 1.31 -5.30
N LEU A 96 9.07 0.74 -4.79
CA LEU A 96 9.05 -0.62 -4.26
C LEU A 96 8.76 -1.60 -5.41
N GLN A 97 9.78 -2.36 -5.82
CA GLN A 97 9.65 -3.33 -6.91
C GLN A 97 8.86 -4.56 -6.43
N CYS A 98 7.54 -4.47 -6.42
CA CYS A 98 6.66 -5.46 -5.81
C CYS A 98 6.40 -6.66 -6.74
N GLY A 99 6.12 -6.43 -8.03
CA GLY A 99 5.95 -7.52 -8.99
C GLY A 99 5.35 -7.09 -10.32
N LEU A 100 4.50 -7.94 -10.90
CA LEU A 100 3.80 -7.65 -12.16
C LEU A 100 2.38 -7.12 -11.90
N ARG A 101 1.97 -6.19 -12.76
CA ARG A 101 0.76 -5.35 -12.71
C ARG A 101 -0.56 -6.07 -12.36
N ARG A 102 -0.81 -7.27 -12.89
CA ARG A 102 -2.19 -7.81 -12.96
C ARG A 102 -2.76 -8.28 -11.63
N ASP A 103 -1.90 -8.63 -10.68
CA ASP A 103 -2.29 -9.21 -9.38
C ASP A 103 -1.53 -8.55 -8.21
N LEU A 104 -1.13 -7.28 -8.35
CA LEU A 104 -0.42 -6.57 -7.30
C LEU A 104 -1.41 -6.01 -6.27
N TYR A 105 -1.22 -6.41 -5.01
CA TYR A 105 -1.87 -5.83 -3.84
C TYR A 105 -0.81 -5.34 -2.87
N PHE A 106 -1.11 -4.27 -2.13
CA PHE A 106 -0.33 -3.85 -0.99
C PHE A 106 -1.20 -3.30 0.15
N THR A 107 -0.62 -3.22 1.35
CA THR A 107 -1.22 -2.61 2.54
C THR A 107 -0.12 -2.17 3.51
N PHE A 108 -0.39 -1.17 4.36
CA PHE A 108 0.47 -0.81 5.47
C PHE A 108 0.25 -1.73 6.67
N SER A 109 1.28 -1.90 7.52
CA SER A 109 1.09 -2.42 8.87
C SER A 109 0.28 -1.43 9.73
N ASP A 110 -0.31 -1.90 10.82
CA ASP A 110 -1.14 -1.06 11.70
C ASP A 110 -0.33 0.07 12.35
N ASP A 111 0.94 -0.18 12.67
CA ASP A 111 1.89 0.84 13.14
C ASP A 111 2.41 1.75 12.02
N GLY A 112 2.11 1.43 10.75
CA GLY A 112 2.55 2.13 9.55
C GLY A 112 4.03 2.00 9.21
N SER A 113 4.82 1.21 9.97
CA SER A 113 6.27 1.07 9.80
C SER A 113 6.66 0.15 8.63
N GLN A 114 5.73 -0.66 8.15
CA GLN A 114 5.93 -1.60 7.06
C GLN A 114 4.88 -1.47 5.96
N ILE A 115 5.25 -1.91 4.76
CA ILE A 115 4.33 -2.16 3.64
C ILE A 115 4.46 -3.62 3.27
N ALA A 116 3.34 -4.33 3.26
CA ALA A 116 3.24 -5.66 2.66
C ALA A 116 2.76 -5.55 1.23
N SER A 117 3.44 -6.23 0.29
CA SER A 117 3.01 -6.32 -1.09
C SER A 117 2.95 -7.76 -1.56
N LEU A 118 1.86 -8.16 -2.20
CA LEU A 118 1.63 -9.50 -2.72
C LEU A 118 1.50 -9.45 -4.25
N SER A 119 2.21 -10.34 -4.94
CA SER A 119 2.05 -10.57 -6.38
C SER A 119 2.12 -12.07 -6.68
N ARG A 120 1.23 -12.58 -7.53
CA ARG A 120 1.20 -13.99 -7.92
C ARG A 120 2.54 -14.49 -8.50
N ALA A 121 3.24 -13.63 -9.24
CA ALA A 121 4.51 -13.99 -9.90
C ALA A 121 5.75 -13.84 -9.00
N HIS A 122 5.67 -13.01 -7.96
CA HIS A 122 6.85 -12.60 -7.18
C HIS A 122 6.71 -12.81 -5.67
N GLY A 123 5.56 -13.32 -5.22
CA GLY A 123 5.27 -13.62 -3.83
C GLY A 123 4.99 -12.41 -2.96
N LEU A 124 5.10 -12.62 -1.66
CA LEU A 124 4.90 -11.59 -0.63
C LEU A 124 6.23 -10.90 -0.35
N LYS A 125 6.23 -9.57 -0.24
CA LYS A 125 7.38 -8.76 0.15
C LYS A 125 6.99 -7.83 1.27
N LEU A 126 7.88 -7.64 2.23
CA LEU A 126 7.74 -6.63 3.27
C LEU A 126 8.82 -5.57 3.08
N TRP A 127 8.38 -4.32 3.12
CA TRP A 127 9.21 -3.15 2.92
C TRP A 127 9.15 -2.28 4.18
N ASN A 128 10.28 -1.69 4.56
CA ASN A 128 10.28 -0.66 5.58
C ASN A 128 9.72 0.64 4.97
N SER A 129 8.66 1.20 5.56
CA SER A 129 7.97 2.38 5.02
C SER A 129 8.75 3.69 5.21
N GLU A 130 9.73 3.71 6.11
CA GLU A 130 10.58 4.88 6.35
C GLU A 130 11.63 5.03 5.25
N SER A 131 12.35 3.93 4.97
CA SER A 131 13.50 3.91 4.06
C SER A 131 13.17 3.38 2.67
N GLY A 132 12.01 2.75 2.48
CA GLY A 132 11.64 2.03 1.26
C GLY A 132 12.47 0.78 0.97
N LYS A 133 13.32 0.34 1.91
CA LYS A 133 14.15 -0.84 1.71
C LYS A 133 13.33 -2.12 1.88
N LEU A 134 13.62 -3.10 1.03
CA LEU A 134 13.09 -4.44 1.15
C LEU A 134 13.61 -5.05 2.46
N ALA A 135 12.71 -5.28 3.41
CA ALA A 135 13.04 -5.95 4.65
C ALA A 135 13.06 -7.46 4.42
N ILE A 136 12.04 -8.00 3.73
CA ILE A 136 11.81 -9.44 3.63
C ILE A 136 11.20 -9.80 2.26
N LEU A 137 11.62 -10.93 1.71
CA LEU A 137 11.11 -11.52 0.47
C LEU A 137 10.65 -12.96 0.69
N PHE A 138 9.36 -13.22 0.45
CA PHE A 138 8.78 -14.55 0.40
C PHE A 138 8.55 -14.96 -1.04
N HIS A 139 9.46 -15.78 -1.56
CA HIS A 139 9.25 -16.36 -2.88
C HIS A 139 8.09 -17.36 -2.87
N ILE A 140 7.16 -17.25 -3.81
CA ILE A 140 6.30 -18.38 -4.20
C ILE A 140 7.10 -19.14 -5.26
N TYR A 141 8.13 -19.87 -4.82
CA TYR A 141 8.80 -20.84 -5.68
C TYR A 141 8.66 -22.23 -5.04
N PRO A 142 8.18 -23.24 -5.79
CA PRO A 142 7.89 -24.58 -5.26
C PRO A 142 9.13 -25.39 -4.82
N GLN A 143 10.32 -24.78 -4.75
CA GLN A 143 11.57 -25.47 -4.41
C GLN A 143 12.12 -25.16 -3.00
N SER A 144 11.52 -24.22 -2.28
CA SER A 144 11.89 -23.93 -0.89
C SER A 144 10.86 -24.56 0.06
N ARG A 145 11.30 -25.47 0.95
CA ARG A 145 10.45 -25.98 2.06
C ARG A 145 9.95 -24.89 2.99
N GLN A 146 10.55 -23.69 2.94
CA GLN A 146 10.10 -22.56 3.74
C GLN A 146 8.92 -21.82 3.10
N CYS A 147 8.65 -22.02 1.82
CA CYS A 147 7.65 -21.28 1.06
C CYS A 147 6.35 -22.06 0.85
N HIS A 148 5.28 -21.36 0.49
CA HIS A 148 4.05 -21.97 0.01
C HIS A 148 4.25 -22.56 -1.38
N THR A 149 3.67 -23.73 -1.63
CA THR A 149 3.73 -24.44 -2.92
C THR A 149 2.58 -24.09 -3.84
N GLU A 150 1.53 -23.45 -3.30
CA GLU A 150 0.42 -22.89 -4.07
C GLU A 150 0.20 -21.40 -3.76
N THR A 151 -0.88 -20.85 -4.29
CA THR A 151 -1.21 -19.42 -4.15
C THR A 151 -1.58 -19.10 -2.71
N VAL A 152 -0.96 -18.06 -2.16
CA VAL A 152 -1.35 -17.47 -0.88
C VAL A 152 -2.70 -16.79 -1.07
N THR A 153 -3.71 -17.24 -0.33
CA THR A 153 -5.09 -16.75 -0.41
C THR A 153 -5.46 -15.84 0.76
N ALA A 154 -4.68 -15.83 1.83
CA ALA A 154 -4.95 -15.03 3.02
C ALA A 154 -3.65 -14.53 3.68
N LEU A 155 -3.72 -13.33 4.25
CA LEU A 155 -2.65 -12.70 5.03
C LEU A 155 -3.25 -12.05 6.29
N GLY A 156 -2.50 -12.06 7.38
CA GLY A 156 -2.85 -11.32 8.59
C GLY A 156 -1.64 -11.07 9.47
N PHE A 157 -1.52 -9.84 9.98
CA PHE A 157 -0.55 -9.52 11.02
C PHE A 157 -1.11 -9.85 12.40
N GLY A 158 -0.24 -10.30 13.30
CA GLY A 158 -0.55 -10.34 14.72
C GLY A 158 -0.64 -8.91 15.28
N PRO A 159 -1.40 -8.69 16.36
CA PRO A 159 -1.66 -7.36 16.92
C PRO A 159 -0.41 -6.64 17.47
N ASP A 160 0.73 -7.33 17.58
CA ASP A 160 2.01 -6.77 18.00
C ASP A 160 3.04 -6.69 16.86
N ASP A 161 2.64 -6.96 15.62
CA ASP A 161 3.47 -7.02 14.41
C ASP A 161 4.69 -7.95 14.52
N ARG A 162 4.78 -8.77 15.57
CA ARG A 162 5.91 -9.70 15.76
C ARG A 162 5.79 -10.93 14.90
N LEU A 163 4.56 -11.32 14.58
CA LEU A 163 4.25 -12.42 13.70
C LEU A 163 3.30 -11.97 12.61
N PHE A 164 3.47 -12.50 11.41
CA PHE A 164 2.42 -12.47 10.39
C PHE A 164 2.15 -13.90 9.92
N ALA A 165 0.91 -14.15 9.51
CA ALA A 165 0.44 -15.42 9.02
C ALA A 165 0.12 -15.33 7.52
N SER A 166 0.44 -16.39 6.78
CA SER A 166 -0.01 -16.58 5.40
C SER A 166 -0.72 -17.93 5.26
N GLY A 167 -1.92 -17.92 4.68
CA GLY A 167 -2.68 -19.13 4.33
C GLY A 167 -2.64 -19.36 2.82
N SER A 168 -2.52 -20.62 2.39
CA SER A 168 -2.33 -21.00 0.99
C SER A 168 -3.23 -22.15 0.57
N GLY A 169 -3.50 -22.24 -0.74
CA GLY A 169 -4.18 -23.37 -1.37
C GLY A 169 -3.47 -24.71 -1.18
N ASP A 170 -2.18 -24.69 -0.80
CA ASP A 170 -1.39 -25.90 -0.48
C ASP A 170 -1.81 -26.59 0.82
N GLY A 171 -2.84 -26.09 1.49
CA GLY A 171 -3.37 -26.64 2.72
C GLY A 171 -2.56 -26.27 3.96
N THR A 172 -1.62 -25.33 3.87
CA THR A 172 -0.81 -24.90 5.01
C THR A 172 -1.04 -23.46 5.40
N ILE A 173 -0.85 -23.18 6.70
CA ILE A 173 -0.68 -21.83 7.23
C ILE A 173 0.77 -21.70 7.70
N LYS A 174 1.47 -20.67 7.24
CA LYS A 174 2.85 -20.38 7.67
C LYS A 174 2.85 -19.16 8.57
N LEU A 175 3.58 -19.28 9.68
CA LEU A 175 3.84 -18.20 10.63
C LEU A 175 5.25 -17.69 10.40
N TRP A 176 5.40 -16.38 10.39
CA TRP A 176 6.64 -15.71 10.03
C TRP A 176 6.94 -14.64 11.06
N SER A 177 8.22 -14.45 11.36
CA SER A 177 8.69 -13.32 12.15
C SER A 177 8.49 -12.01 11.38
N GLY A 178 7.74 -11.06 11.94
CA GLY A 178 7.50 -9.75 11.33
C GLY A 178 8.74 -8.84 11.31
N GLY A 179 9.74 -9.13 12.17
CA GLY A 179 10.97 -8.34 12.24
C GLY A 179 12.01 -8.70 11.17
N ASN A 180 12.12 -9.98 10.81
CA ASN A 180 13.18 -10.47 9.91
C ASN A 180 12.70 -11.48 8.86
N GLY A 181 11.42 -11.85 8.87
CA GLY A 181 10.83 -12.70 7.85
C GLY A 181 11.19 -14.16 7.94
N ALA A 182 11.85 -14.57 9.02
CA ALA A 182 12.17 -15.98 9.21
C ALA A 182 10.87 -16.78 9.39
N LEU A 183 10.79 -17.95 8.74
CA LEU A 183 9.71 -18.89 9.00
C LEU A 183 9.79 -19.34 10.46
N TYR A 184 8.76 -19.02 11.22
CA TYR A 184 8.60 -19.40 12.62
C TYR A 184 7.98 -20.79 12.73
N GLY A 185 7.01 -21.11 11.88
CA GLY A 185 6.35 -22.41 11.90
C GLY A 185 5.42 -22.65 10.70
N THR A 186 5.05 -23.91 10.50
CA THR A 186 4.02 -24.31 9.53
C THR A 186 2.95 -25.13 10.24
N LEU A 187 1.70 -24.77 10.03
CA LEU A 187 0.50 -25.46 10.51
C LEU A 187 -0.15 -26.17 9.31
N GLN A 188 -0.69 -27.37 9.56
CA GLN A 188 -1.38 -28.23 8.59
C GLN A 188 -2.74 -28.64 9.14
#